data_AF-A0AAP8KKB9-F1
#
_entry.id   AF-A0AAP8KKB9-F1
#
_cell.length_a   1.000
_cell.length_b   1.000
_cell.length_c   1.000
_cell.angle_alpha   90.00
_cell.angle_beta   90.00
_cell.angle_gamma   90.00
#
_symmetry.space_group_name_H-M   'P 1'
#
loop_
_entity.id
_entity.type
_entity.pdbx_description
1 polymer ?
#
loop_
_entity_poly.entity_id
_entity_poly.type
_entity_poly.pdbx_seq_one_letter_code
_entity_poly.pdbx_strand_id
1 'polypeptide(L)'
;FFFIPFALMMAEMGHAYRREEGGVYSWMNHSVGPRFAFIGAFMWFSSYVVWMVSTAAKIWVPLSTFLFGADKTQTWALGSLTPTQTVGILAACWMVV
;
A
#
# COMPACT_ATOMS: atom_id res chain seq x y z
N PHE A 1 -2.01 16.31 14.50
CA PHE A 1 -2.13 17.71 14.03
C PHE A 1 -1.60 17.92 12.59
N PHE A 2 -1.53 16.88 11.75
CA PHE A 2 -1.04 16.96 10.36
C PHE A 2 -2.17 16.86 9.31
N PHE A 3 -3.24 16.14 9.65
CA PHE A 3 -4.33 15.82 8.73
C PHE A 3 -5.13 17.05 8.28
N ILE A 4 -5.39 18.01 9.19
CA ILE A 4 -6.22 19.18 8.88
C ILE A 4 -5.54 20.08 7.83
N PRO A 5 -4.27 20.51 8.01
CA PRO A 5 -3.57 21.27 6.97
C PRO A 5 -3.44 20.49 5.66
N PHE A 6 -3.14 19.20 5.72
CA PHE A 6 -3.01 18.35 4.54
C PHE A 6 -4.32 18.26 3.74
N ALA A 7 -5.46 18.06 4.41
CA ALA A 7 -6.76 17.99 3.76
C ALA A 7 -7.11 19.31 3.05
N LEU A 8 -6.77 20.46 3.65
CA LEU A 8 -6.96 21.77 3.02
C LEU A 8 -6.09 21.94 1.78
N MET A 9 -4.80 21.58 1.83
CA MET A 9 -3.91 21.62 0.66
C MET A 9 -4.40 20.72 -0.48
N MET A 10 -4.87 19.51 -0.15
CA MET A 10 -5.44 18.58 -1.13
C MET A 10 -6.73 19.13 -1.75
N ALA A 11 -7.57 19.81 -0.97
CA ALA A 11 -8.79 20.44 -1.46
C ALA A 11 -8.47 21.62 -2.43
N GLU A 12 -7.51 22.47 -2.09
CA GLU A 12 -7.11 23.59 -2.95
C GLU A 12 -6.50 23.12 -4.27
N MET A 13 -5.56 22.17 -4.22
CA MET A 13 -4.93 21.61 -5.42
C MET A 13 -5.95 20.83 -6.27
N GLY A 14 -6.86 20.09 -5.64
CA GLY A 14 -7.95 19.38 -6.33
C GLY A 14 -8.93 20.29 -7.06
N HIS A 15 -9.21 21.47 -6.50
CA HIS A 15 -10.01 22.47 -7.19
C HIS A 15 -9.23 23.16 -8.32
N ALA A 16 -7.98 23.55 -8.08
CA ALA A 16 -7.14 24.27 -9.04
C ALA A 16 -6.91 23.48 -10.34
N TYR A 17 -6.76 22.16 -10.23
CA TYR A 17 -6.45 21.28 -11.36
C TYR A 17 -7.60 20.31 -11.68
N ARG A 18 -8.85 20.74 -11.46
CA ARG A 18 -10.06 19.92 -11.69
C ARG A 18 -10.22 19.37 -13.12
N ARG A 19 -9.56 20.01 -14.09
CA ARG A 19 -9.60 19.61 -15.52
C ARG A 19 -8.45 18.67 -15.91
N GLU A 20 -7.53 18.38 -15.01
CA GLU A 20 -6.40 17.49 -15.27
C GLU A 20 -6.67 16.09 -14.70
N GLU A 21 -6.44 15.05 -15.51
CA GLU A 21 -6.75 13.66 -15.16
C GLU A 21 -5.66 12.99 -14.29
N GLY A 22 -4.53 13.66 -14.07
CA GLY A 22 -3.36 13.09 -13.37
C GLY A 22 -3.38 13.15 -11.85
N GLY A 23 -4.43 13.70 -11.23
CA GLY A 23 -4.54 13.83 -9.76
C GLY A 23 -3.32 14.51 -9.13
N VAL A 24 -2.80 13.93 -8.03
CA VAL A 24 -1.65 14.47 -7.28
C VAL A 24 -0.39 14.60 -8.14
N TYR A 25 -0.19 13.69 -9.10
CA TYR A 25 0.95 13.78 -10.02
C TYR A 25 0.85 15.03 -10.89
N SER A 26 -0.35 15.34 -11.40
CA SER A 26 -0.59 16.52 -12.23
C SER A 26 -0.28 17.82 -11.49
N TRP A 27 -0.74 17.91 -10.24
CA TRP A 27 -0.54 19.09 -9.40
C TRP A 27 0.95 19.25 -9.06
N MET A 28 1.64 18.16 -8.71
CA MET A 28 3.08 18.18 -8.44
C MET A 28 3.91 18.51 -9.68
N ASN A 29 3.52 18.01 -10.85
CA ASN A 29 4.22 18.27 -12.11
C ASN A 29 4.14 19.77 -12.46
N HIS A 30 2.96 20.37 -12.28
CA HIS A 30 2.76 21.79 -12.58
C HIS A 30 3.35 22.72 -11.50
N SER A 31 3.38 22.31 -10.23
CA SER A 31 3.88 23.14 -9.12
C SER A 31 5.39 23.02 -8.85
N VAL A 32 5.99 21.83 -8.99
CA VAL A 32 7.39 21.55 -8.59
C VAL A 32 8.22 20.95 -9.73
N GLY A 33 7.57 20.50 -10.80
CA GLY A 33 8.20 19.93 -11.99
C GLY A 33 8.15 18.39 -12.05
N PRO A 34 8.41 17.82 -13.24
CA PRO A 34 8.16 16.41 -13.53
C PRO A 34 9.03 15.45 -12.73
N ARG A 35 10.25 15.84 -12.36
CA ARG A 35 11.18 15.00 -11.58
C ARG A 35 10.64 14.71 -10.19
N PHE A 36 10.17 15.75 -9.50
CA PHE A 36 9.61 15.60 -8.15
C PHE A 36 8.26 14.90 -8.17
N ALA A 37 7.43 15.17 -9.18
CA ALA A 37 6.17 14.45 -9.38
C ALA A 37 6.37 12.94 -9.55
N PHE A 38 7.37 12.54 -10.34
CA PHE A 38 7.72 11.12 -10.52
C PHE A 38 8.22 10.47 -9.23
N ILE A 39 9.13 11.14 -8.51
CA ILE A 39 9.64 10.63 -7.22
C ILE A 39 8.48 10.47 -6.22
N GLY A 40 7.56 11.43 -6.15
CA GLY A 40 6.38 11.38 -5.29
C GLY A 40 5.45 10.21 -5.64
N ALA A 41 5.14 10.02 -6.92
CA ALA A 41 4.32 8.90 -7.38
C ALA A 41 4.98 7.55 -7.09
N PHE A 42 6.29 7.44 -7.31
CA PHE A 42 7.05 6.22 -7.02
C PHE A 42 7.11 5.91 -5.51
N MET A 43 7.30 6.94 -4.68
CA MET A 43 7.29 6.80 -3.22
C MET A 43 5.91 6.38 -2.71
N TRP A 44 4.84 6.93 -3.28
CA TRP A 44 3.47 6.52 -2.98
C TRP A 44 3.22 5.06 -3.34
N PHE A 45 3.62 4.63 -4.56
CA PHE A 45 3.51 3.25 -4.99
C PHE A 45 4.29 2.29 -4.09
N SER A 46 5.53 2.63 -3.74
CA SER A 46 6.37 1.81 -2.84
C SER A 46 5.74 1.67 -1.45
N SER A 47 5.21 2.77 -0.90
CA SER A 47 4.49 2.77 0.37
C SER A 47 3.22 1.89 0.32
N TYR A 48 2.49 1.94 -0.80
CA TYR A 48 1.31 1.12 -1.02
C TYR A 48 1.62 -0.38 -1.02
N VAL A 49 2.71 -0.81 -1.67
CA VAL A 49 3.16 -2.20 -1.65
C VAL A 49 3.49 -2.67 -0.23
N VAL A 50 4.22 -1.86 0.54
CA VAL A 50 4.54 -2.18 1.95
C VAL A 50 3.27 -2.26 2.80
N TRP A 51 2.33 -1.33 2.61
CA TRP A 51 1.04 -1.33 3.30
C TRP A 51 0.22 -2.58 2.99
N MET A 52 0.20 -3.02 1.73
CA MET A 52 -0.47 -4.25 1.32
C MET A 52 0.11 -5.49 2.01
N VAL A 53 1.44 -5.62 2.06
CA VAL A 53 2.10 -6.74 2.75
C VAL A 53 1.78 -6.73 4.26
N SER A 54 1.77 -5.56 4.89
CA SER A 54 1.41 -5.43 6.30
C SER A 54 -0.07 -5.79 6.57
N THR A 55 -0.97 -5.41 5.66
CA THR A 55 -2.40 -5.72 5.75
C THR A 55 -2.66 -7.21 5.55
N ALA A 56 -1.98 -7.86 4.59
CA ALA A 56 -2.09 -9.30 4.37
C ALA A 56 -1.74 -10.08 5.65
N ALA A 57 -0.64 -9.75 6.33
CA ALA A 57 -0.27 -10.40 7.59
C ALA A 57 -1.37 -10.26 8.68
N LYS A 58 -2.02 -9.09 8.74
CA LYS A 58 -3.13 -8.83 9.69
C LYS A 58 -4.41 -9.58 9.34
N ILE A 59 -4.58 -10.05 8.11
CA ILE A 59 -5.73 -10.87 7.69
C ILE A 59 -5.41 -12.35 7.91
N TRP A 60 -4.22 -12.80 7.51
CA TRP A 60 -3.83 -14.21 7.59
C TRP A 60 -3.64 -14.72 9.02
N VAL A 61 -3.12 -13.89 9.95
CA VAL A 61 -2.91 -14.31 11.35
C VAL A 61 -4.24 -14.57 12.09
N PRO A 62 -5.25 -13.67 12.06
CA PRO A 62 -6.56 -13.96 12.63
C PRO A 62 -7.31 -15.07 11.90
N LEU A 63 -7.19 -15.18 10.57
CA LEU A 63 -7.79 -16.28 9.80
C LEU A 63 -7.22 -17.64 10.21
N SER A 64 -5.91 -17.72 10.39
CA SER A 64 -5.21 -18.91 10.90
C SER A 64 -5.69 -19.27 12.31
N THR A 65 -5.83 -18.27 13.17
CA THR A 65 -6.33 -18.45 14.55
C THR A 65 -7.80 -18.89 14.56
N PHE A 66 -8.63 -18.37 13.66
CA PHE A 66 -10.04 -18.74 13.53
C PHE A 66 -10.20 -20.20 13.05
N LEU A 67 -9.40 -20.65 12.09
CA LEU A 67 -9.49 -22.00 11.54
C LEU A 67 -8.81 -23.07 12.41
N PHE A 68 -7.70 -22.74 13.05
CA PHE A 68 -6.84 -23.73 13.74
C PHE A 68 -6.76 -23.53 15.26
N GLY A 69 -7.44 -22.52 15.81
CA GLY A 69 -7.47 -22.22 17.25
C GLY A 69 -6.14 -21.69 17.82
N ALA A 70 -5.12 -21.51 16.97
CA ALA A 70 -3.81 -20.97 17.32
C ALA A 70 -3.13 -20.40 16.07
N ASP A 71 -2.14 -19.51 16.24
CA ASP A 71 -1.32 -19.03 15.14
C ASP A 71 -0.50 -20.19 14.55
N LYS A 72 -0.88 -20.64 13.36
CA LYS A 72 -0.16 -21.66 12.56
C LYS A 72 0.54 -21.06 11.35
N THR A 73 0.56 -19.74 11.22
CA THR A 73 1.15 -19.01 10.08
C THR A 73 2.65 -19.28 9.95
N GLN A 74 3.33 -19.63 11.06
CA GLN A 74 4.74 -20.05 11.09
C GLN A 74 4.96 -21.56 10.86
N THR A 75 3.91 -22.35 10.67
CA THR A 75 4.00 -23.80 10.42
C THR A 75 3.59 -24.20 8.99
N TRP A 76 3.06 -23.26 8.22
CA TRP A 76 2.66 -23.50 6.82
C TRP A 76 3.89 -23.50 5.92
N ALA A 77 4.53 -24.66 5.78
CA ALA A 77 5.58 -24.88 4.80
C ALA A 77 4.96 -25.52 3.55
N LEU A 78 4.95 -24.80 2.43
CA LEU A 78 4.64 -25.35 1.12
C LEU A 78 5.91 -25.98 0.54
N GLY A 79 6.10 -27.28 0.75
CA GLY A 79 7.25 -28.03 0.24
C GLY A 79 8.57 -27.61 0.91
N SER A 80 9.55 -27.14 0.13
CA SER A 80 10.88 -26.72 0.60
C SER A 80 10.97 -25.24 1.01
N LEU A 81 9.86 -24.50 0.97
CA LEU A 81 9.83 -23.07 1.26
C LEU A 81 9.71 -22.83 2.76
N THR A 82 10.42 -21.81 3.26
CA THR A 82 10.27 -21.42 4.67
C THR A 82 8.85 -20.89 4.90
N PRO A 83 8.31 -21.03 6.11
CA PRO A 83 6.98 -20.52 6.45
C PRO A 83 6.80 -19.03 6.10
N THR A 84 7.85 -18.24 6.32
CA THR A 84 7.91 -16.82 5.95
C THR A 84 7.80 -16.59 4.45
N GLN A 85 8.44 -17.41 3.61
CA GLN A 85 8.32 -17.34 2.16
C GLN A 85 6.93 -17.75 1.67
N THR A 86 6.32 -18.75 2.30
CA THR A 86 4.97 -19.23 1.97
C THR A 86 3.92 -18.16 2.26
N VAL A 87 3.99 -17.50 3.42
CA VAL A 87 3.13 -16.36 3.77
C VAL A 87 3.40 -15.16 2.85
N GLY A 88 4.66 -14.95 2.45
CA GLY A 88 5.03 -13.93 1.46
C GLY A 88 4.35 -14.14 0.10
N ILE A 89 4.29 -15.39 -0.39
CA ILE A 89 3.59 -15.74 -1.64
C ILE A 89 2.08 -15.55 -1.49
N LEU A 90 1.48 -15.97 -0.37
CA LEU A 90 0.06 -15.75 -0.10
C LEU A 90 -0.30 -14.25 -0.02
N ALA A 91 0.59 -13.43 0.56
CA ALA A 91 0.46 -11.99 0.55
C ALA A 91 0.58 -11.41 -0.88
N ALA A 92 1.50 -11.95 -1.71
CA ALA A 92 1.62 -11.56 -3.11
C ALA A 92 0.39 -11.93 -3.94
N CYS A 93 -0.19 -13.12 -3.73
CA CYS A 93 -1.46 -13.49 -4.35
C CYS A 93 -2.61 -12.56 -3.95
N TRP A 94 -2.65 -12.11 -2.69
CA TRP A 94 -3.63 -11.13 -2.25
C TRP A 94 -3.47 -9.76 -2.93
N MET A 95 -2.24 -9.35 -3.26
CA MET A 95 -2.00 -8.09 -3.99
C MET A 95 -2.52 -8.11 -5.45
N VAL A 96 -2.80 -9.28 -6.00
CA VAL A 96 -3.28 -9.45 -7.40
C VAL A 96 -4.82 -9.40 -7.49
N VAL A 97 -5.52 -9.64 -6.38
CA VAL A 97 -6.99 -9.65 -6.28
C VAL A 97 -7.49 -8.29 -5.80
#